data_AF-A0A3A2Z989-F1
#
_entry.id   AF-A0A3A2Z989-F1
#
_cell.length_a   1.000
_cell.length_b   1.000
_cell.length_c   1.000
_cell.angle_alpha   90.00
_cell.angle_beta   90.00
_cell.angle_gamma   90.00
#
_symmetry.space_group_name_H-M   'P 1'
#
loop_
_entity.id
_entity.type
_entity.pdbx_description
1 polymer ?
#
loop_
_entity_poly.entity_id
_entity_poly.type
_entity_poly.pdbx_seq_one_letter_code
_entity_poly.pdbx_strand_id
1 'polypeptide(L)'
;MGDILIIAAQMLIAMYIFELIYRVKLSPAAVMHHIGTILIGQSAIAISLRLAREPDADIEFVLCTVWGAFDIISEFFPHVAIILYRVFPTRHHFLSRVFLLSCISTAAGTTVETIVTMYLFGSLWSRWQLAFKIITPILHVAFSATQIHGSMILFRMYRRQQRIIAGISDQDVERNRISGANQPETVNEEEEGKMVSKEVSNST
;
A
#
# COMPACT_ATOMS: atom_id res chain seq x y z
N MET A 1 -14.09 29.67 -8.76
CA MET A 1 -13.41 28.36 -8.66
C MET A 1 -12.60 28.23 -7.36
N GLY A 2 -11.90 29.29 -6.91
CA GLY A 2 -11.10 29.26 -5.67
C GLY A 2 -11.86 28.84 -4.41
N ASP A 3 -13.04 29.42 -4.13
CA ASP A 3 -13.75 29.19 -2.87
C ASP A 3 -14.13 27.73 -2.64
N ILE A 4 -14.64 27.04 -3.68
CA ILE A 4 -15.01 25.62 -3.59
C ILE A 4 -13.76 24.75 -3.39
N LEU A 5 -12.66 25.06 -4.07
CA LEU A 5 -11.41 24.31 -3.92
C LEU A 5 -10.77 24.51 -2.55
N ILE A 6 -10.86 25.71 -1.98
CA ILE A 6 -10.41 26.00 -0.61
C ILE A 6 -11.24 25.21 0.39
N ILE A 7 -12.57 25.18 0.24
CA ILE A 7 -13.45 24.36 1.09
C ILE A 7 -13.07 22.88 0.97
N ALA A 8 -12.90 22.37 -0.26
CA ALA A 8 -12.50 20.98 -0.49
C ALA A 8 -11.14 20.65 0.14
N ALA A 9 -10.15 21.54 0.01
CA ALA A 9 -8.83 21.38 0.61
C ALA A 9 -8.91 21.39 2.16
N GLN A 10 -9.72 22.25 2.76
CA GLN A 10 -9.94 22.24 4.21
C GLN A 10 -10.68 20.98 4.67
N MET A 11 -11.64 20.47 3.89
CA MET A 11 -12.31 19.19 4.18
C MET A 11 -11.33 18.02 4.14
N LEU A 12 -10.42 17.98 3.17
CA LEU A 12 -9.35 16.98 3.08
C LEU A 12 -8.48 17.01 4.34
N ILE A 13 -8.03 18.21 4.74
CA ILE A 13 -7.17 18.37 5.92
C ILE A 13 -7.92 17.98 7.20
N ALA A 14 -9.20 18.35 7.31
CA ALA A 14 -10.04 17.97 8.44
C ALA A 14 -10.23 16.45 8.55
N MET A 15 -10.33 15.74 7.42
CA MET A 15 -10.40 14.28 7.39
C MET A 15 -9.13 13.63 7.99
N TYR A 16 -7.94 14.07 7.56
CA TYR A 16 -6.69 13.56 8.13
C TYR A 16 -6.52 13.86 9.62
N ILE A 17 -6.96 15.05 10.07
CA ILE A 17 -7.00 15.40 11.50
C ILE A 17 -7.95 14.46 12.25
N PHE A 18 -9.13 14.22 11.70
CA PHE A 18 -10.12 13.32 12.29
C PHE A 18 -9.56 11.90 12.44
N GLU A 19 -8.90 11.36 11.41
CA GLU A 19 -8.27 10.05 11.48
C GLU A 19 -7.15 10.01 12.52
N LEU A 20 -6.33 11.05 12.62
CA LEU A 20 -5.26 11.12 13.61
C LEU A 20 -5.78 11.07 15.05
N ILE A 21 -6.91 11.74 15.31
CA ILE A 21 -7.51 11.84 16.65
C ILE A 21 -8.26 10.57 17.04
N TYR A 22 -9.09 10.02 16.13
CA TYR A 22 -10.04 8.96 16.47
C TYR A 22 -9.55 7.54 16.17
N ARG A 23 -8.48 7.37 15.39
CA ARG A 23 -8.00 6.04 14.99
C ARG A 23 -7.01 5.48 16.01
N VAL A 24 -7.50 4.55 16.84
CA VAL A 24 -6.77 3.94 17.98
C VAL A 24 -5.45 3.24 17.61
N LYS A 25 -5.28 2.79 16.36
CA LYS A 25 -4.07 2.10 15.89
C LYS A 25 -3.68 2.58 14.49
N LEU A 26 -2.81 3.58 14.45
CA LEU A 26 -2.09 4.01 13.25
C LEU A 26 -0.64 3.53 13.33
N SER A 27 -0.09 3.08 12.19
CA SER A 27 1.35 2.83 12.12
C SER A 27 2.11 4.16 12.18
N PRO A 28 3.35 4.21 12.68
CA PRO A 28 4.15 5.43 12.67
C PRO A 28 4.29 6.05 11.28
N ALA A 29 4.40 5.21 10.24
CA ALA A 29 4.42 5.65 8.84
C ALA A 29 3.12 6.33 8.42
N ALA A 30 1.95 5.81 8.83
CA ALA A 30 0.66 6.43 8.55
C ALA A 30 0.48 7.75 9.32
N VAL A 31 0.94 7.83 10.57
CA VAL A 31 0.95 9.10 11.33
C VAL A 31 1.79 10.16 10.63
N MET A 32 3.00 9.81 10.19
CA MET A 32 3.87 10.72 9.45
C MET A 32 3.27 11.16 8.11
N HIS A 33 2.61 10.24 7.39
CA HIS A 33 1.83 10.56 6.20
C HIS A 33 0.77 11.62 6.53
N HIS A 34 -0.09 11.38 7.52
CA HIS A 34 -1.19 12.29 7.85
C HIS A 34 -0.68 13.68 8.26
N ILE A 35 0.35 13.75 9.12
CA ILE A 35 0.96 15.02 9.51
C ILE A 35 1.56 15.73 8.29
N GLY A 36 2.25 15.00 7.42
CA GLY A 36 2.79 15.53 6.18
C GLY A 36 1.71 16.13 5.29
N THR A 37 0.61 15.41 5.05
CA THR A 37 -0.51 15.85 4.22
C THR A 37 -1.18 17.09 4.80
N ILE A 38 -1.37 17.15 6.13
CA ILE A 38 -1.91 18.33 6.82
C ILE A 38 -0.99 19.55 6.62
N LEU A 39 0.32 19.39 6.80
CA LEU A 39 1.28 20.50 6.67
C LEU A 39 1.38 21.02 5.23
N ILE A 40 1.42 20.12 4.25
CA ILE A 40 1.45 20.48 2.82
C ILE A 40 0.15 21.18 2.43
N GLY A 41 -1.00 20.62 2.82
CA GLY A 41 -2.30 21.20 2.52
C GLY A 41 -2.48 22.60 3.12
N GLN A 42 -2.13 22.79 4.40
CA GLN A 42 -2.23 24.11 5.03
C GLN A 42 -1.24 25.11 4.43
N SER A 43 -0.03 24.67 4.07
CA SER A 43 0.95 25.53 3.40
C SER A 43 0.46 25.97 2.02
N ALA A 44 -0.08 25.05 1.21
CA ALA A 44 -0.63 25.35 -0.11
C ALA A 44 -1.80 26.36 -0.03
N ILE A 45 -2.70 26.20 0.95
CA ILE A 45 -3.78 27.16 1.20
C ILE A 45 -3.21 28.53 1.61
N ALA A 46 -2.28 28.56 2.56
CA ALA A 46 -1.69 29.80 3.06
C ALA A 46 -0.96 30.59 1.95
N ILE A 47 -0.23 29.90 1.08
CA ILE A 47 0.47 30.48 -0.08
C ILE A 47 -0.55 31.01 -1.10
N SER A 48 -1.64 30.28 -1.35
CA SER A 48 -2.70 30.69 -2.30
C SER A 48 -3.47 31.95 -1.88
N LEU A 49 -3.59 32.23 -0.57
CA LEU A 49 -4.37 33.35 -0.02
C LEU A 49 -3.64 34.71 -0.04
N ARG A 50 -2.66 34.90 -0.93
CA ARG A 50 -1.84 36.13 -1.11
C ARG A 50 -0.86 36.47 0.03
N LEU A 51 -0.69 35.63 1.05
CA LEU A 51 0.24 35.94 2.14
C LEU A 51 1.72 35.95 1.68
N ALA A 52 2.03 35.22 0.62
CA ALA A 52 3.30 35.26 -0.09
C ALA A 52 3.02 35.54 -1.58
N ARG A 53 3.60 36.60 -2.14
CA ARG A 53 3.36 37.05 -3.52
C ARG A 53 4.15 36.18 -4.50
N GLU A 54 3.93 34.87 -4.47
CA GLU A 54 4.70 33.87 -5.21
C GLU A 54 4.05 33.55 -6.57
N PRO A 55 4.82 33.59 -7.68
CA PRO A 55 4.30 33.37 -9.03
C PRO A 55 3.82 31.93 -9.30
N ASP A 56 4.17 30.98 -8.43
CA ASP A 56 3.88 29.55 -8.57
C ASP A 56 2.77 29.03 -7.63
N ALA A 57 2.20 29.91 -6.79
CA ALA A 57 1.19 29.57 -5.79
C ALA A 57 -0.01 28.79 -6.38
N ASP A 58 -0.48 29.21 -7.56
CA ASP A 58 -1.62 28.57 -8.24
C ASP A 58 -1.28 27.16 -8.72
N ILE A 59 -0.04 26.93 -9.16
CA ILE A 59 0.41 25.62 -9.66
C ILE A 59 0.54 24.65 -8.49
N GLU A 60 1.16 25.09 -7.39
CA GLU A 60 1.31 24.29 -6.18
C GLU A 60 -0.05 23.92 -5.60
N PHE A 61 -0.98 24.87 -5.52
CA PHE A 61 -2.32 24.62 -5.03
C PHE A 61 -3.08 23.60 -5.89
N VAL A 62 -2.99 23.71 -7.22
CA VAL A 62 -3.59 22.73 -8.14
C VAL A 62 -2.92 21.36 -7.99
N LEU A 63 -1.59 21.29 -7.92
CA LEU A 63 -0.89 20.02 -7.74
C LEU A 63 -1.28 19.37 -6.41
N CYS A 64 -1.31 20.12 -5.31
CA CYS A 64 -1.73 19.62 -3.99
C CYS A 64 -3.19 19.18 -4.00
N THR A 65 -4.06 19.87 -4.72
CA THR A 65 -5.47 19.50 -4.84
C THR A 65 -5.64 18.19 -5.62
N VAL A 66 -4.96 18.06 -6.76
CA VAL A 66 -4.99 16.83 -7.58
C VAL A 66 -4.40 15.66 -6.79
N TRP A 67 -3.26 15.89 -6.14
CA TRP A 67 -2.60 14.88 -5.30
C TRP A 67 -3.51 14.44 -4.15
N GLY A 68 -4.06 15.38 -3.39
CA GLY A 68 -5.00 15.11 -2.30
C GLY A 68 -6.28 14.39 -2.74
N ALA A 69 -6.75 14.65 -3.96
CA ALA A 69 -7.89 13.93 -4.53
C ALA A 69 -7.57 12.44 -4.78
N PHE A 70 -6.38 12.13 -5.28
CA PHE A 70 -5.93 10.74 -5.44
C PHE A 70 -5.79 10.03 -4.10
N ASP A 71 -5.22 10.70 -3.11
CA ASP A 71 -5.07 10.19 -1.75
C ASP A 71 -6.44 9.82 -1.12
N ILE A 72 -7.48 10.67 -1.26
CA ILE A 72 -8.85 10.32 -0.82
C ILE A 72 -9.34 9.06 -1.54
N ILE A 73 -9.19 9.01 -2.87
CA ILE A 73 -9.72 7.90 -3.67
C ILE A 73 -9.03 6.59 -3.30
N SER A 74 -7.70 6.62 -3.11
CA SER A 74 -6.89 5.45 -2.80
C SER A 74 -7.12 4.95 -1.37
N GLU A 75 -7.47 5.83 -0.43
CA GLU A 75 -7.82 5.50 0.95
C GLU A 75 -9.29 5.14 1.17
N PHE A 76 -10.21 5.54 0.29
CA PHE A 76 -11.64 5.29 0.44
C PHE A 76 -11.98 3.79 0.52
N PHE A 77 -11.49 2.99 -0.43
CA PHE A 77 -11.74 1.54 -0.46
C PHE A 77 -11.19 0.80 0.78
N PRO A 78 -9.93 1.03 1.20
CA PRO A 78 -9.41 0.51 2.47
C PRO A 78 -10.29 0.85 3.68
N HIS A 79 -10.81 2.07 3.77
CA HIS A 79 -11.70 2.47 4.86
C HIS A 79 -13.00 1.66 4.86
N VAL A 80 -13.65 1.55 3.70
CA VAL A 80 -14.85 0.72 3.55
C VAL A 80 -14.55 -0.74 3.90
N ALA A 81 -13.42 -1.28 3.50
CA ALA A 81 -13.01 -2.65 3.81
C ALA A 81 -12.85 -2.90 5.32
N ILE A 82 -12.25 -1.97 6.04
CA ILE A 82 -12.10 -2.06 7.50
C ILE A 82 -13.46 -1.96 8.21
N ILE A 83 -14.37 -1.11 7.74
CA ILE A 83 -15.74 -1.03 8.27
C ILE A 83 -16.46 -2.37 8.05
N LEU A 84 -16.42 -2.92 6.84
CA LEU A 84 -17.03 -4.21 6.52
C LEU A 84 -16.43 -5.36 7.36
N TYR A 85 -15.12 -5.31 7.63
CA TYR A 85 -14.46 -6.25 8.53
C TYR A 85 -15.00 -6.21 9.96
N ARG A 86 -15.38 -5.03 10.46
CA ARG A 86 -15.99 -4.87 11.78
C ARG A 86 -17.46 -5.28 11.82
N VAL A 87 -18.20 -5.03 10.75
CA VAL A 87 -19.65 -5.33 10.67
C VAL A 87 -19.93 -6.82 10.40
N PHE A 88 -19.12 -7.48 9.55
CA PHE A 88 -19.33 -8.88 9.15
C PHE A 88 -18.12 -9.79 9.46
N PRO A 89 -17.71 -9.92 10.74
CA PRO A 89 -16.45 -10.59 11.10
C PRO A 89 -16.41 -12.10 10.77
N THR A 90 -17.57 -12.75 10.65
CA THR A 90 -17.69 -14.19 10.40
C THR A 90 -17.71 -14.56 8.92
N ARG A 91 -17.87 -13.58 8.01
CA ARG A 91 -17.97 -13.82 6.56
C ARG A 91 -16.59 -13.79 5.89
N HIS A 92 -15.72 -14.72 6.28
CA HIS A 92 -14.31 -14.75 5.85
C HIS A 92 -14.12 -14.73 4.33
N HIS A 93 -14.95 -15.45 3.57
CA HIS A 93 -14.87 -15.48 2.10
C HIS A 93 -15.20 -14.14 1.44
N PHE A 94 -16.16 -13.40 2.00
CA PHE A 94 -16.50 -12.04 1.55
C PHE A 94 -15.39 -11.06 1.92
N LEU A 95 -14.96 -11.07 3.18
CA LEU A 95 -13.86 -10.23 3.68
C LEU A 95 -12.56 -10.43 2.89
N SER A 96 -12.23 -11.68 2.55
CA SER A 96 -11.07 -12.01 1.72
C SER A 96 -11.13 -11.28 0.36
N ARG A 97 -12.25 -11.37 -0.35
CA ARG A 97 -12.41 -10.68 -1.65
C ARG A 97 -12.37 -9.16 -1.50
N VAL A 98 -12.98 -8.61 -0.45
CA VAL A 98 -12.96 -7.17 -0.17
C VAL A 98 -11.54 -6.66 0.10
N PHE A 99 -10.74 -7.38 0.89
CA PHE A 99 -9.34 -6.99 1.14
C PHE A 99 -8.47 -7.10 -0.10
N LEU A 100 -8.68 -8.12 -0.93
CA LEU A 100 -7.95 -8.24 -2.20
C LEU A 100 -8.32 -7.11 -3.16
N LEU A 101 -9.62 -6.82 -3.31
CA LEU A 101 -10.10 -5.73 -4.16
C LEU A 101 -9.53 -4.39 -3.69
N SER A 102 -9.56 -4.15 -2.38
CA SER A 102 -9.01 -2.92 -1.78
C SER A 102 -7.50 -2.80 -1.99
N CYS A 103 -6.77 -3.92 -1.87
CA CYS A 103 -5.33 -3.95 -2.14
C CYS A 103 -5.02 -3.61 -3.61
N ILE A 104 -5.76 -4.19 -4.55
CA ILE A 104 -5.57 -3.94 -5.99
C ILE A 104 -5.96 -2.50 -6.33
N SER A 105 -7.10 -2.01 -5.81
CA SER A 105 -7.56 -0.66 -6.08
C SER A 105 -6.61 0.39 -5.53
N THR A 106 -6.06 0.19 -4.32
CA THR A 106 -5.07 1.12 -3.74
C THR A 106 -3.77 1.08 -4.55
N ALA A 107 -3.23 -0.09 -4.89
CA ALA A 107 -2.01 -0.18 -5.69
C ALA A 107 -2.15 0.42 -7.10
N ALA A 108 -3.30 0.18 -7.75
CA ALA A 108 -3.63 0.80 -9.03
C ALA A 108 -3.80 2.31 -8.89
N GLY A 109 -4.47 2.77 -7.83
CA GLY A 109 -4.62 4.17 -7.47
C GLY A 109 -3.27 4.88 -7.33
N THR A 110 -2.35 4.33 -6.52
CA THR A 110 -1.00 4.88 -6.33
C THR A 110 -0.20 4.93 -7.63
N THR A 111 -0.40 3.95 -8.52
CA THR A 111 0.28 3.93 -9.83
C THR A 111 -0.26 5.03 -10.75
N VAL A 112 -1.58 5.17 -10.83
CA VAL A 112 -2.23 6.23 -11.62
C VAL A 112 -1.86 7.61 -11.06
N GLU A 113 -1.92 7.78 -9.75
CA GLU A 113 -1.47 8.98 -9.05
C GLU A 113 -0.03 9.31 -9.42
N THR A 114 0.88 8.35 -9.32
CA THR A 114 2.30 8.58 -9.65
C THR A 114 2.47 9.02 -11.10
N ILE A 115 1.77 8.39 -12.04
CA ILE A 115 1.82 8.76 -13.46
C ILE A 115 1.33 10.20 -13.65
N VAL A 116 0.16 10.53 -13.09
CA VAL A 116 -0.46 11.86 -13.27
C VAL A 116 0.37 12.94 -12.56
N THR A 117 0.80 12.70 -11.33
CA THR A 117 1.62 13.64 -10.55
C THR A 117 2.95 13.88 -11.24
N MET A 118 3.66 12.84 -11.70
CA MET A 118 4.93 13.01 -12.41
C MET A 118 4.77 13.64 -13.78
N TYR A 119 3.67 13.36 -14.48
CA TYR A 119 3.33 14.03 -15.74
C TYR A 119 3.10 15.53 -15.53
N LEU A 120 2.29 15.92 -14.54
CA LEU A 120 2.03 17.32 -14.20
C LEU A 120 3.31 18.01 -13.73
N PHE A 121 4.06 17.37 -12.83
CA PHE A 121 5.33 17.88 -12.32
C PHE A 121 6.34 18.15 -13.45
N GLY A 122 6.52 17.18 -14.36
CA GLY A 122 7.40 17.31 -15.53
C GLY A 122 6.94 18.38 -16.53
N SER A 123 5.63 18.45 -16.79
CA SER A 123 5.05 19.47 -17.69
C SER A 123 5.24 20.90 -17.19
N LEU A 124 5.36 21.07 -15.87
CA LEU A 124 5.53 22.36 -15.20
C LEU A 124 6.99 22.63 -14.80
N TRP A 125 7.94 21.77 -15.16
CA TRP A 125 9.35 21.79 -14.71
C TRP A 125 10.04 23.15 -14.82
N SER A 126 9.81 23.88 -15.90
CA SER A 126 10.43 25.19 -16.14
C SER A 126 9.94 26.29 -15.20
N ARG A 127 8.75 26.13 -14.62
CA ARG A 127 8.12 27.12 -13.74
C ARG A 127 8.49 26.90 -12.28
N TRP A 128 8.75 25.67 -11.84
CA TRP A 128 9.05 25.38 -10.44
C TRP A 128 10.32 26.04 -9.92
N GLN A 129 10.21 26.62 -8.73
CA GLN A 129 11.33 26.97 -7.86
C GLN A 129 12.20 25.74 -7.53
N LEU A 130 13.49 25.98 -7.28
CA LEU A 130 14.44 24.90 -6.97
C LEU A 130 14.04 24.10 -5.72
N ALA A 131 13.50 24.76 -4.70
CA ALA A 131 13.03 24.09 -3.49
C ALA A 131 11.96 23.02 -3.79
N PHE A 132 10.95 23.36 -4.60
CA PHE A 132 9.90 22.43 -4.99
C PHE A 132 10.39 21.33 -5.93
N LYS A 133 11.40 21.59 -6.76
CA LYS A 133 12.03 20.55 -7.59
C LYS A 133 12.67 19.43 -6.78
N ILE A 134 13.11 19.75 -5.56
CA ILE A 134 13.76 18.79 -4.65
C ILE A 134 12.74 18.18 -3.69
N ILE A 135 11.92 19.01 -3.05
CA ILE A 135 11.01 18.58 -1.99
C ILE A 135 9.86 17.72 -2.55
N THR A 136 9.26 18.11 -3.68
CA THR A 136 8.11 17.41 -4.28
C THR A 136 8.39 15.93 -4.58
N PRO A 137 9.47 15.55 -5.29
CA PRO A 137 9.75 14.13 -5.56
C PRO A 137 10.13 13.35 -4.29
N ILE A 138 10.81 13.96 -3.31
CA ILE A 138 11.12 13.32 -2.03
C ILE A 138 9.82 12.98 -1.28
N LEU A 139 8.92 13.97 -1.18
CA LEU A 139 7.61 13.76 -0.57
C LEU A 139 6.82 12.70 -1.33
N HIS A 140 6.77 12.77 -2.67
CA HIS A 140 6.06 11.78 -3.48
C HIS A 140 6.52 10.35 -3.23
N VAL A 141 7.84 10.13 -3.13
CA VAL A 141 8.41 8.81 -2.80
C VAL A 141 8.01 8.39 -1.39
N ALA A 142 8.09 9.28 -0.41
CA ALA A 142 7.69 8.99 0.97
C ALA A 142 6.21 8.60 1.05
N PHE A 143 5.33 9.40 0.44
CA PHE A 143 3.88 9.17 0.37
C PHE A 143 3.56 7.86 -0.38
N SER A 144 4.14 7.64 -1.54
CA SER A 144 3.99 6.38 -2.30
C SER A 144 4.43 5.17 -1.48
N ALA A 145 5.54 5.26 -0.74
CA ALA A 145 6.00 4.19 0.14
C ALA A 145 4.99 3.88 1.25
N THR A 146 4.34 4.91 1.82
CA THR A 146 3.28 4.71 2.81
C THR A 146 2.03 4.05 2.23
N GLN A 147 1.60 4.44 1.02
CA GLN A 147 0.47 3.81 0.33
C GLN A 147 0.76 2.34 -0.05
N ILE A 148 1.98 2.04 -0.49
CA ILE A 148 2.45 0.66 -0.75
C ILE A 148 2.45 -0.14 0.55
N HIS A 149 2.94 0.44 1.66
CA HIS A 149 2.90 -0.21 2.97
C HIS A 149 1.46 -0.53 3.40
N GLY A 150 0.52 0.39 3.18
CA GLY A 150 -0.92 0.16 3.40
C GLY A 150 -1.46 -1.00 2.57
N SER A 151 -1.13 -1.04 1.28
CA SER A 151 -1.50 -2.16 0.38
C SER A 151 -0.96 -3.50 0.86
N MET A 152 0.28 -3.54 1.35
CA MET A 152 0.88 -4.75 1.91
C MET A 152 0.15 -5.23 3.18
N ILE A 153 -0.33 -4.32 4.01
CA ILE A 153 -1.16 -4.67 5.18
C ILE A 153 -2.48 -5.31 4.74
N LEU A 154 -3.16 -4.73 3.74
CA LEU A 154 -4.41 -5.29 3.19
C LEU A 154 -4.18 -6.68 2.59
N PHE A 155 -3.09 -6.87 1.87
CA PHE A 155 -2.72 -8.18 1.34
C PHE A 155 -2.45 -9.22 2.46
N ARG A 156 -1.80 -8.81 3.55
CA ARG A 156 -1.63 -9.68 4.73
C ARG A 156 -2.96 -10.02 5.38
N MET A 157 -3.90 -9.08 5.46
CA MET A 157 -5.26 -9.35 5.95
C MET A 157 -6.01 -10.31 5.03
N TYR A 158 -5.92 -10.16 3.72
CA TYR A 158 -6.42 -11.11 2.72
C TYR A 158 -5.87 -12.52 2.96
N ARG A 159 -4.54 -12.67 3.04
CA ARG A 159 -3.88 -13.96 3.30
C ARG A 159 -4.30 -14.57 4.64
N ARG A 160 -4.56 -13.74 5.66
CA ARG A 160 -5.07 -14.20 6.95
C ARG A 160 -6.49 -14.75 6.83
N GLN A 161 -7.38 -14.09 6.09
CA GLN A 161 -8.73 -14.60 5.85
C GLN A 161 -8.69 -15.92 5.06
N GLN A 162 -7.82 -16.04 4.06
CA GLN A 162 -7.63 -17.29 3.31
C GLN A 162 -7.17 -18.45 4.20
N ARG A 163 -6.26 -18.21 5.16
CA ARG A 163 -5.83 -19.24 6.12
C ARG A 163 -6.98 -19.74 7.01
N ILE A 164 -7.83 -18.82 7.48
CA ILE A 164 -9.01 -19.17 8.28
C ILE A 164 -9.99 -20.01 7.45
N ILE A 165 -10.22 -19.65 6.18
CA ILE A 165 -11.09 -20.41 5.27
C ILE A 165 -10.54 -21.82 5.00
N ALA A 166 -9.22 -21.95 4.84
CA ALA A 166 -8.58 -23.23 4.59
C ALA A 166 -8.55 -24.17 5.81
N GLY A 167 -9.05 -23.72 6.98
CA GLY A 167 -9.05 -24.52 8.21
C GLY A 167 -7.64 -24.78 8.77
N ILE A 168 -6.61 -24.08 8.26
CA ILE A 168 -5.23 -24.21 8.72
C ILE A 168 -5.14 -23.48 10.06
N SER A 169 -5.12 -24.23 11.16
CA SER A 169 -4.89 -23.66 12.48
C SER A 169 -3.42 -23.21 12.58
N ASP A 170 -3.11 -22.19 13.39
CA ASP A 170 -1.72 -21.78 13.63
C ASP A 170 -0.86 -22.95 14.20
N GLN A 171 -1.49 -23.98 14.76
CA GLN A 171 -0.82 -25.21 15.21
C GLN A 171 -0.37 -26.12 14.06
N ASP A 172 -1.09 -26.17 12.94
CA ASP A 172 -0.73 -27.00 11.78
C ASP A 172 0.48 -26.45 11.02
N VAL A 173 0.68 -25.12 11.06
CA VAL A 173 1.85 -24.46 10.47
C VAL A 173 3.11 -24.71 11.29
N GLU A 174 3.02 -24.63 12.62
CA GLU A 174 4.14 -24.95 13.52
C GLU A 174 4.54 -26.43 13.39
N ARG A 175 3.54 -27.32 13.28
CA ARG A 175 3.77 -28.75 13.02
C ARG A 175 4.45 -28.99 11.67
N ASN A 176 4.02 -28.32 10.61
CA ASN A 176 4.65 -28.43 9.29
C ASN A 176 6.06 -27.82 9.22
N ARG A 177 6.35 -26.76 10.00
CA ARG A 177 7.72 -26.23 10.12
C ARG A 177 8.65 -27.20 10.84
N ILE A 178 8.18 -27.84 11.91
CA ILE A 178 8.97 -28.81 12.66
C ILE A 178 9.14 -30.11 11.85
N SER A 179 8.11 -30.57 11.15
CA SER A 179 8.19 -31.76 10.28
C SER A 179 9.01 -31.53 9.01
N GLY A 180 9.01 -30.31 8.45
CA GLY A 180 9.84 -29.97 7.29
C GLY A 180 11.34 -29.80 7.61
N ALA A 181 11.68 -29.51 8.88
CA ALA A 181 13.07 -29.43 9.34
C ALA A 181 13.67 -30.80 9.71
N ASN A 182 12.85 -31.86 9.75
CA ASN A 182 13.24 -33.21 10.17
C ASN A 182 13.17 -34.26 9.04
N GLN A 183 13.09 -33.86 7.77
CA GLN A 183 13.40 -34.79 6.67
C GLN A 183 14.92 -34.82 6.47
N PRO A 184 15.63 -35.89 6.88
CA PRO A 184 16.95 -36.13 6.32
C PRO A 184 16.76 -36.36 4.82
N GLU A 185 17.55 -35.69 4.00
CA GLU A 185 17.76 -36.07 2.60
C GLU A 185 18.18 -37.54 2.59
N THR A 186 17.26 -38.44 2.29
CA THR A 186 17.61 -39.79 1.86
C THR A 186 18.17 -39.65 0.46
N VAL A 187 19.49 -39.45 0.40
CA VAL A 187 20.30 -39.62 -0.79
C VAL A 187 19.97 -40.99 -1.37
N ASN A 188 19.57 -41.00 -2.64
CA ASN A 188 19.33 -42.22 -3.41
C ASN A 188 20.63 -43.02 -3.53
N GLU A 189 20.77 -44.09 -2.74
CA GLU A 189 21.72 -45.18 -3.00
C GLU A 189 20.91 -46.44 -3.31
N GLU A 190 20.44 -46.58 -4.56
CA GLU A 190 19.97 -47.87 -5.07
C GLU A 190 20.22 -47.96 -6.60
N GLU A 191 21.45 -47.66 -7.01
CA GLU A 191 21.95 -47.96 -8.37
C GLU A 191 23.39 -48.53 -8.33
N GLU A 192 23.65 -49.53 -7.48
CA GLU A 192 24.93 -50.26 -7.57
C GLU A 192 24.81 -51.72 -7.10
N GLY A 193 23.82 -52.45 -7.63
CA GLY A 193 23.60 -53.87 -7.31
C GLY A 193 23.22 -54.77 -8.49
N LYS A 194 23.13 -54.24 -9.71
CA LYS A 194 22.61 -54.97 -10.89
C LYS A 194 23.65 -55.31 -11.97
N MET A 195 24.94 -55.18 -11.67
CA MET A 195 26.03 -55.49 -12.62
C MET A 195 26.93 -56.68 -12.23
N VAL A 196 26.48 -57.59 -11.36
CA VAL A 196 27.22 -58.83 -11.00
C VAL A 196 26.32 -60.08 -10.95
N SER A 197 25.34 -60.18 -11.85
CA SER A 197 24.51 -61.41 -11.97
C SER A 197 24.00 -61.73 -13.37
N LYS A 198 24.61 -61.17 -14.43
CA LYS A 198 24.25 -61.50 -15.82
C LYS A 198 25.32 -62.19 -16.65
N GLU A 199 26.44 -62.61 -16.06
CA GLU A 199 27.52 -63.31 -16.78
C GLU A 199 27.68 -64.80 -16.46
N VAL A 200 26.75 -65.42 -15.72
CA VAL A 200 26.76 -66.89 -15.51
C VAL A 200 25.39 -67.49 -15.84
N SER A 201 24.97 -67.34 -17.11
CA SER A 201 23.94 -68.19 -17.70
C SER A 201 24.00 -68.08 -19.22
N ASN A 202 25.10 -68.55 -19.80
CA ASN A 202 25.20 -68.87 -21.22
C ASN A 202 26.26 -69.96 -21.41
N SER A 203 25.93 -71.16 -20.94
CA SER A 203 26.58 -72.41 -21.29
C SER A 203 25.66 -73.55 -20.86
N THR A 204 24.76 -73.98 -21.75
CA THR A 204 24.66 -75.34 -22.33
C THR A 204 23.38 -75.40 -23.17
#